data_AF-A0A871R9W9-F1
#
_entry.id   AF-A0A871R9W9-F1
#
_cell.length_a   1.000
_cell.length_b   1.000
_cell.length_c   1.000
_cell.angle_alpha   90.00
_cell.angle_beta   90.00
_cell.angle_gamma   90.00
#
_symmetry.space_group_name_H-M   'P 1'
#
loop_
_entity.id
_entity.type
_entity.pdbx_description
1 polymer ?
#
loop_
_entity_poly.entity_id
_entity_poly.type
_entity_poly.pdbx_seq_one_letter_code
_entity_poly.pdbx_strand_id
1 'polypeptide(L)'
;MANKYRPKKIIKSYYRKYTYGVSCLKDENNNLYPIDEQLFTSGCGPDFKETKWELNYDKYDPSLVFQKRWYGEVWPVSKFQKIDVLEVALALKRGLTVLPPWLEIQYERQNENRKMEREGMKLPFEIIVKILEFTEPKERTKQLLICRSIYCILLRNIYCYPKLDSTNFNPFVELLTCRENKGRFDHFVEVLDLSNIIQVAKTSYVGKLIRRCSASLQIFISSQSNFGLTSLISLRNCEKLKILDLSLVSGQVDLKELFRCICNLHALEQLSFPRSSIRCEDYQFDWPQNLWYLKLQGGITDDFLMNSVFPSTIRSLEFAHCPNVSDEGANDILSKIGFQLERLSVFYPMPMLSGEGFNFALLYCPNLKMLYASISYISNNLFRMEYLPPLADKDRPLKHIIIDSPGQAGEGAKIDPDEITSAICGDRLPCLHSLTYSKHLGWNITSDEIQDLVFEMENRGGEVYQM
;
A
#
# COMPACT_ATOMS: atom_id res chain seq x y z
N MET A 1 16.35 27.35 55.52
CA MET A 1 15.67 28.54 54.93
C MET A 1 14.90 28.09 53.69
N ALA A 2 13.70 28.66 53.46
CA ALA A 2 12.76 28.44 52.34
C ALA A 2 12.20 27.00 52.20
N ASN A 3 10.94 26.64 52.48
CA ASN A 3 9.61 27.24 52.27
C ASN A 3 9.20 27.42 50.79
N LYS A 4 8.31 26.52 50.31
CA LYS A 4 7.21 26.68 49.31
C LYS A 4 6.88 25.32 48.66
N TYR A 5 5.66 24.83 48.44
CA TYR A 5 4.30 25.12 48.90
C TYR A 5 3.48 23.92 48.34
N ARG A 6 2.78 23.14 49.17
CA ARG A 6 1.90 22.02 48.73
C ARG A 6 0.44 22.49 48.84
N PRO A 7 -0.45 22.28 47.85
CA PRO A 7 -1.82 22.80 47.91
C PRO A 7 -2.63 22.14 49.03
N LYS A 8 -3.35 22.96 49.82
CA LYS A 8 -4.22 22.54 50.93
C LYS A 8 -5.53 21.94 50.42
N LYS A 9 -5.95 20.83 51.04
CA LYS A 9 -7.32 20.28 50.96
C LYS A 9 -8.32 21.32 51.47
N ILE A 10 -9.29 21.69 50.63
CA ILE A 10 -10.46 22.47 51.05
C ILE A 10 -11.59 21.50 51.38
N ILE A 11 -12.08 21.65 52.61
CA ILE A 11 -13.16 20.92 53.26
C ILE A 11 -14.48 21.34 52.61
N LYS A 12 -15.34 20.33 52.38
CA LYS A 12 -16.69 20.42 51.82
C LYS A 12 -17.53 21.50 52.51
N SER A 13 -18.15 22.38 51.72
CA SER A 13 -19.25 23.23 52.17
C SER A 13 -20.56 22.42 52.26
N TYR A 14 -21.25 22.60 53.39
CA TYR A 14 -22.56 22.05 53.69
C TYR A 14 -23.64 22.80 52.91
N TYR A 15 -24.28 22.13 51.94
CA TYR A 15 -25.66 22.48 51.56
C TYR A 15 -26.60 21.45 52.16
N ARG A 16 -27.42 21.90 53.13
CA ARG A 16 -28.51 21.16 53.76
C ARG A 16 -29.48 20.67 52.67
N LYS A 17 -29.61 19.36 52.52
CA LYS A 17 -30.79 18.77 51.86
C LYS A 17 -31.98 18.99 52.80
N TYR A 18 -32.99 19.69 52.31
CA TYR A 18 -34.33 19.65 52.89
C TYR A 18 -34.89 18.24 52.70
N THR A 19 -34.92 17.46 53.77
CA THR A 19 -35.71 16.23 53.86
C THR A 19 -37.13 16.64 54.25
N TYR A 20 -38.10 16.51 53.35
CA TYR A 20 -39.49 16.38 53.78
C TYR A 20 -39.60 15.04 54.52
N GLY A 21 -39.88 15.13 55.82
CA GLY A 21 -40.00 13.98 56.70
C GLY A 21 -41.06 13.01 56.21
N VAL A 22 -40.69 11.74 56.14
CA VAL A 22 -41.67 10.66 56.22
C VAL A 22 -42.14 10.64 57.66
N SER A 23 -43.42 10.96 57.84
CA SER A 23 -44.16 10.85 59.08
C SER A 23 -43.97 9.48 59.72
N CYS A 24 -43.70 9.52 61.02
CA CYS A 24 -43.56 8.41 61.94
C CYS A 24 -44.77 7.46 61.84
N LEU A 25 -44.54 6.15 61.69
CA LEU A 25 -45.55 5.16 62.05
C LEU A 25 -45.53 5.01 63.58
N LYS A 26 -46.66 5.31 64.23
CA LYS A 26 -46.93 5.01 65.64
C LYS A 26 -47.69 3.69 65.70
N ASP A 27 -47.27 2.78 66.57
CA ASP A 27 -48.09 1.65 67.00
C ASP A 27 -48.73 1.95 68.37
N GLU A 28 -49.82 1.24 68.68
CA GLU A 28 -50.78 1.53 69.76
C GLU A 28 -50.22 1.55 71.21
N ASN A 29 -48.94 1.22 71.42
CA ASN A 29 -48.28 1.26 72.73
C ASN A 29 -47.15 2.30 72.86
N ASN A 30 -47.00 3.21 71.89
CA ASN A 30 -46.21 4.45 71.99
C ASN A 30 -44.74 4.31 72.49
N ASN A 31 -44.08 3.17 72.23
CA ASN A 31 -42.66 2.96 72.57
C ASN A 31 -41.75 3.29 71.37
N LEU A 32 -40.78 4.19 71.58
CA LEU A 32 -39.68 4.49 70.66
C LEU A 32 -38.48 3.57 70.97
N TYR A 33 -37.99 2.81 69.99
CA TYR A 33 -36.67 2.19 70.07
C TYR A 33 -35.67 2.92 69.15
N PRO A 34 -34.50 3.34 69.64
CA PRO A 34 -33.39 3.74 68.79
C PRO A 34 -32.77 2.50 68.14
N ILE A 35 -32.55 2.53 66.82
CA ILE A 35 -31.72 1.49 66.17
C ILE A 35 -30.26 1.93 66.28
N ASP A 36 -29.49 1.11 66.99
CA ASP A 36 -28.08 1.29 67.31
C ASP A 36 -27.16 1.37 66.08
N GLU A 37 -26.19 2.28 66.19
CA GLU A 37 -25.19 2.67 65.18
C GLU A 37 -24.02 1.67 65.05
N GLN A 38 -24.20 0.39 65.41
CA GLN A 38 -23.13 -0.62 65.47
C GLN A 38 -23.13 -1.69 64.37
N LEU A 39 -23.88 -1.52 63.27
CA LEU A 39 -23.73 -2.39 62.10
C LEU A 39 -22.59 -1.98 61.14
N PHE A 40 -21.80 -0.97 61.51
CA PHE A 40 -20.53 -0.64 60.87
C PHE A 40 -19.37 -1.29 61.62
N THR A 41 -19.14 -2.59 61.43
CA THR A 41 -17.79 -3.23 61.36
C THR A 41 -17.90 -4.75 61.35
N SER A 42 -18.04 -5.35 60.17
CA SER A 42 -17.32 -6.58 59.80
C SER A 42 -17.58 -6.89 58.34
N GLY A 43 -16.49 -7.16 57.61
CA GLY A 43 -16.39 -8.10 56.47
C GLY A 43 -17.40 -8.05 55.32
N CYS A 44 -16.85 -8.13 54.11
CA CYS A 44 -17.52 -8.55 52.88
C CYS A 44 -18.46 -7.51 52.26
N GLY A 45 -17.90 -6.68 51.39
CA GLY A 45 -18.70 -6.12 50.31
C GLY A 45 -19.16 -7.27 49.39
N PRO A 46 -20.46 -7.43 49.13
CA PRO A 46 -20.89 -8.14 47.94
C PRO A 46 -20.91 -7.14 46.78
N ASP A 47 -20.10 -7.45 45.76
CA ASP A 47 -20.48 -7.35 44.36
C ASP A 47 -21.63 -6.37 44.06
N PHE A 48 -21.28 -5.14 43.71
CA PHE A 48 -22.12 -4.38 42.79
C PHE A 48 -21.94 -5.00 41.42
N LYS A 49 -22.55 -6.17 41.19
CA LYS A 49 -22.83 -6.64 39.83
C LYS A 49 -23.67 -5.54 39.20
N GLU A 50 -23.13 -4.87 38.19
CA GLU A 50 -23.98 -4.27 37.16
C GLU A 50 -24.93 -5.38 36.75
N THR A 51 -26.16 -5.34 37.27
CA THR A 51 -27.23 -6.17 36.77
C THR A 51 -27.55 -5.54 35.43
N LYS A 52 -26.82 -6.01 34.41
CA LYS A 52 -27.22 -5.85 33.03
C LYS A 52 -28.60 -6.48 33.00
N TRP A 53 -29.63 -5.65 32.99
CA TRP A 53 -31.00 -6.12 32.79
C TRP A 53 -31.02 -6.69 31.37
N GLU A 54 -30.71 -7.98 31.24
CA GLU A 54 -30.94 -8.72 30.01
C GLU A 54 -32.47 -8.79 29.83
N LEU A 55 -32.97 -7.74 29.19
CA LEU A 55 -34.37 -7.58 28.87
C LEU A 55 -34.74 -8.63 27.81
N ASN A 56 -35.44 -9.66 28.26
CA ASN A 56 -35.99 -10.67 27.38
C ASN A 56 -37.29 -10.13 26.77
N TYR A 57 -37.15 -9.37 25.68
CA TYR A 57 -38.26 -8.69 24.98
C TYR A 57 -39.27 -9.65 24.34
N ASP A 58 -38.93 -10.93 24.18
CA ASP A 58 -39.85 -11.96 23.68
C ASP A 58 -40.92 -12.36 24.73
N LYS A 59 -40.89 -11.77 25.93
CA LYS A 59 -41.88 -12.00 27.00
C LYS A 59 -43.17 -11.18 26.83
N TYR A 60 -43.17 -10.16 25.97
CA TYR A 60 -44.32 -9.26 25.79
C TYR A 60 -44.98 -9.50 24.43
N ASP A 61 -46.27 -9.84 24.45
CA ASP A 61 -47.09 -9.94 23.23
C ASP A 61 -47.22 -8.53 22.61
N PRO A 62 -46.78 -8.31 21.36
CA PRO A 62 -46.86 -7.02 20.69
C PRO A 62 -48.29 -6.45 20.60
N SER A 63 -49.31 -7.32 20.61
CA SER A 63 -50.72 -6.92 20.56
C SER A 63 -51.24 -6.35 21.90
N LEU A 64 -50.49 -6.55 22.99
CA LEU A 64 -50.84 -6.13 24.34
C LEU A 64 -49.96 -4.98 24.87
N VAL A 65 -49.14 -4.35 24.03
CA VAL A 65 -48.33 -3.19 24.41
C VAL A 65 -49.07 -1.91 24.06
N PHE A 66 -49.21 -1.00 25.02
CA PHE A 66 -49.78 0.33 24.77
C PHE A 66 -48.78 1.16 23.95
N GLN A 67 -49.11 1.44 22.68
CA GLN A 67 -48.27 2.20 21.75
C GLN A 67 -48.92 3.56 21.47
N LYS A 68 -48.49 4.61 22.16
CA LYS A 68 -48.92 5.98 21.82
C LYS A 68 -47.79 6.95 22.03
N ARG A 69 -47.40 7.66 20.96
CA ARG A 69 -46.32 8.65 21.00
C ARG A 69 -46.68 9.82 21.92
N TRP A 70 -45.95 9.93 23.02
CA TRP A 70 -46.04 11.05 23.95
C TRP A 70 -45.33 12.30 23.40
N TYR A 71 -45.85 12.96 22.37
CA TYR A 71 -45.36 14.31 22.01
C TYR A 71 -46.02 15.36 22.90
N GLY A 72 -45.58 15.44 24.15
CA GLY A 72 -45.86 16.57 25.03
C GLY A 72 -44.71 17.57 25.02
N GLU A 73 -45.00 18.87 24.99
CA GLU A 73 -43.99 19.93 25.18
C GLU A 73 -43.18 19.67 26.45
N VAL A 74 -41.87 19.54 26.28
CA VAL A 74 -40.92 19.30 27.37
C VAL A 74 -40.75 20.60 28.15
N TRP A 75 -41.02 20.57 29.47
CA TRP A 75 -40.80 21.76 30.30
C TRP A 75 -39.31 22.18 30.25
N PRO A 76 -38.98 23.45 29.95
CA PRO A 76 -37.62 23.87 29.59
C PRO A 76 -36.54 23.56 30.65
N VAL A 77 -36.94 23.51 31.93
CA VAL A 77 -36.00 23.42 33.06
C VAL A 77 -35.91 22.01 33.66
N SER A 78 -37.01 21.25 33.65
CA SER A 78 -37.10 19.96 34.37
C SER A 78 -37.04 18.74 33.46
N LYS A 79 -37.15 18.92 32.13
CA LYS A 79 -37.20 17.85 31.12
C LYS A 79 -38.29 16.79 31.34
N PHE A 80 -39.29 17.04 32.19
CA PHE A 80 -40.41 16.12 32.37
C PHE A 80 -41.38 16.22 31.18
N GLN A 81 -41.70 15.06 30.62
CA GLN A 81 -42.71 14.88 29.57
C GLN A 81 -44.07 14.79 30.27
N LYS A 82 -45.08 15.55 29.81
CA LYS A 82 -46.46 15.40 30.30
C LYS A 82 -46.99 14.03 29.87
N ILE A 83 -47.18 13.13 30.85
CA ILE A 83 -47.83 11.84 30.64
C ILE A 83 -49.30 12.01 31.02
N ASP A 84 -50.21 11.59 30.15
CA ASP A 84 -51.65 11.52 30.44
C ASP A 84 -51.90 10.32 31.35
N VAL A 85 -51.95 10.60 32.64
CA VAL A 85 -52.13 9.60 33.70
C VAL A 85 -53.45 8.86 33.56
N LEU A 86 -54.50 9.51 33.05
CA LEU A 86 -55.82 8.90 32.88
C LEU A 86 -55.78 7.85 31.77
N GLU A 87 -55.09 8.15 30.67
CA GLU A 87 -54.98 7.24 29.54
C GLU A 87 -54.11 6.02 29.89
N VAL A 88 -53.01 6.22 30.62
CA VAL A 88 -52.18 5.13 31.17
C VAL A 88 -53.00 4.23 32.10
N ALA A 89 -53.80 4.82 32.99
CA ALA A 89 -54.65 4.06 33.89
C ALA A 89 -55.72 3.24 33.14
N LEU A 90 -56.29 3.80 32.07
CA LEU A 90 -57.23 3.09 31.20
C LEU A 90 -56.55 1.96 30.41
N ALA A 91 -55.32 2.16 29.95
CA ALA A 91 -54.54 1.14 29.26
C ALA A 91 -54.21 -0.05 30.18
N LEU A 92 -53.72 0.23 31.40
CA LEU A 92 -53.46 -0.78 32.42
C LEU A 92 -54.74 -1.55 32.78
N LYS A 93 -55.88 -0.86 32.90
CA LYS A 93 -57.18 -1.49 33.15
C LYS A 93 -57.63 -2.42 32.01
N ARG A 94 -57.20 -2.16 30.77
CA ARG A 94 -57.45 -3.02 29.59
C ARG A 94 -56.47 -4.20 29.49
N GLY A 95 -55.57 -4.38 30.47
CA GLY A 95 -54.55 -5.42 30.46
C GLY A 95 -53.37 -5.12 29.54
N LEU A 96 -53.23 -3.87 29.07
CA LEU A 96 -52.11 -3.47 28.24
C LEU A 96 -50.87 -3.20 29.10
N THR A 97 -49.72 -3.64 28.62
CA THR A 97 -48.42 -3.33 29.22
C THR A 97 -47.99 -1.94 28.79
N VAL A 98 -47.80 -1.03 29.75
CA VAL A 98 -47.30 0.33 29.50
C VAL A 98 -45.80 0.32 29.75
N LEU A 99 -45.01 0.56 28.69
CA LEU A 99 -43.56 0.62 28.80
C LEU A 99 -43.11 2.02 29.22
N PRO A 100 -42.01 2.13 30.01
CA PRO A 100 -41.38 3.42 30.25
C PRO A 100 -40.91 4.04 28.93
N PRO A 101 -40.89 5.39 28.77
CA PRO A 101 -40.56 6.04 27.50
C PRO A 101 -39.20 5.63 26.89
N TRP A 102 -38.19 5.38 27.73
CA TRP A 102 -36.88 4.92 27.24
C TRP A 102 -36.90 3.47 26.72
N LEU A 103 -37.81 2.64 27.23
CA LEU A 103 -37.99 1.25 26.79
C LEU A 103 -38.86 1.18 25.53
N GLU A 104 -39.84 2.08 25.38
CA GLU A 104 -40.68 2.22 24.19
C GLU A 104 -39.82 2.56 22.95
N ILE A 105 -38.89 3.52 23.09
CA ILE A 105 -37.93 3.87 22.01
C ILE A 105 -37.05 2.68 21.61
N GLN A 106 -36.61 1.86 22.56
CA GLN A 106 -35.80 0.67 22.28
C GLN A 106 -36.62 -0.43 21.60
N TYR A 107 -37.87 -0.62 22.04
CA TYR A 107 -38.80 -1.60 21.49
C TYR A 107 -39.22 -1.26 20.06
N GLU A 108 -39.54 0.02 19.78
CA GLU A 108 -39.84 0.51 18.43
C GLU A 108 -38.67 0.28 17.47
N ARG A 109 -37.44 0.63 17.87
CA ARG A 109 -36.23 0.36 17.07
C ARG A 109 -36.03 -1.13 16.78
N GLN A 110 -36.26 -2.00 17.76
CA GLN A 110 -36.15 -3.45 17.55
C GLN A 110 -37.22 -3.98 16.59
N ASN A 111 -38.46 -3.48 16.69
CA ASN A 111 -39.53 -3.88 15.78
C ASN A 111 -39.32 -3.38 14.36
N GLU A 112 -38.81 -2.16 14.18
CA GLU A 112 -38.39 -1.65 12.86
C GLU A 112 -37.26 -2.50 12.26
N ASN A 113 -36.25 -2.84 13.07
CA ASN A 113 -35.17 -3.73 12.63
C ASN A 113 -35.71 -5.13 12.24
N ARG A 114 -36.58 -5.73 13.05
CA ARG A 114 -37.23 -7.03 12.75
C ARG A 114 -38.09 -6.96 11.49
N LYS A 115 -38.75 -5.83 11.23
CA LYS A 115 -39.54 -5.62 10.00
C LYS A 115 -38.63 -5.51 8.78
N MET A 116 -37.53 -4.77 8.87
CA MET A 116 -36.52 -4.70 7.80
C MET A 116 -35.84 -6.06 7.54
N GLU A 117 -35.58 -6.86 8.59
CA GLU A 117 -35.06 -8.21 8.46
C GLU A 117 -36.04 -9.15 7.71
N ARG A 118 -37.35 -8.97 7.90
CA ARG A 118 -38.39 -9.74 7.19
C ARG A 118 -38.59 -9.32 5.74
N GLU A 119 -38.44 -8.03 5.44
CA GLU A 119 -38.61 -7.49 4.08
C GLU A 119 -37.37 -7.71 3.19
N GLY A 120 -36.20 -7.98 3.78
CA GLY A 120 -34.96 -8.25 3.05
C GLY A 120 -34.42 -7.02 2.29
N MET A 121 -33.29 -7.19 1.60
CA MET A 121 -32.78 -6.13 0.71
C MET A 121 -33.61 -6.09 -0.59
N LYS A 122 -33.96 -4.88 -1.05
CA LYS A 122 -34.72 -4.68 -2.31
C LYS A 122 -33.97 -5.13 -3.57
N LEU A 123 -32.65 -5.23 -3.49
CA LEU A 123 -31.80 -5.71 -4.58
C LEU A 123 -30.99 -6.92 -4.10
N PRO A 124 -30.73 -7.90 -4.98
CA PRO A 124 -29.78 -8.96 -4.70
C PRO A 124 -28.42 -8.37 -4.34
N PHE A 125 -27.76 -9.00 -3.38
CA PHE A 125 -26.56 -8.46 -2.79
C PHE A 125 -25.38 -8.44 -3.78
N GLU A 126 -25.32 -9.38 -4.71
CA GLU A 126 -24.36 -9.45 -5.81
C GLU A 126 -24.47 -8.24 -6.74
N ILE A 127 -25.70 -7.80 -7.01
CA ILE A 127 -25.97 -6.61 -7.84
C ILE A 127 -25.50 -5.35 -7.12
N ILE A 128 -25.75 -5.26 -5.80
CA ILE A 128 -25.25 -4.15 -4.98
C ILE A 128 -23.71 -4.11 -5.03
N VAL A 129 -23.03 -5.24 -4.83
CA VAL A 129 -21.56 -5.31 -4.93
C VAL A 129 -21.09 -4.89 -6.32
N LYS A 130 -21.75 -5.35 -7.39
CA LYS A 130 -21.39 -4.99 -8.76
C LYS A 130 -21.56 -3.50 -9.04
N ILE A 131 -22.63 -2.88 -8.55
CA ILE A 131 -22.84 -1.42 -8.65
C ILE A 131 -21.71 -0.67 -7.93
N LEU A 132 -21.32 -1.14 -6.76
CA LEU A 132 -20.24 -0.52 -5.95
C LEU A 132 -18.87 -0.64 -6.64
N GLU A 133 -18.62 -1.69 -7.42
CA GLU A 133 -17.40 -1.83 -8.24
C GLU A 133 -17.28 -0.74 -9.32
N PHE A 134 -18.41 -0.27 -9.88
CA PHE A 134 -18.42 0.77 -10.91
C PHE A 134 -18.33 2.19 -10.35
N THR A 135 -18.30 2.36 -9.03
CA THR A 135 -18.24 3.68 -8.41
C THR A 135 -16.80 4.17 -8.27
N GLU A 136 -16.60 5.48 -8.30
CA GLU A 136 -15.26 6.06 -8.20
C GLU A 136 -14.53 5.66 -6.90
N PRO A 137 -13.20 5.42 -6.95
CA PRO A 137 -12.41 5.04 -5.78
C PRO A 137 -12.52 6.02 -4.60
N LYS A 138 -12.74 7.32 -4.88
CA LYS A 138 -12.88 8.38 -3.87
C LYS A 138 -14.12 8.19 -2.98
N GLU A 139 -15.17 7.61 -3.52
CA GLU A 139 -16.44 7.37 -2.81
C GLU A 139 -16.43 6.06 -2.03
N ARG A 140 -15.44 5.18 -2.28
CA ARG A 140 -15.36 3.84 -1.67
C ARG A 140 -15.32 3.86 -0.15
N THR A 141 -14.68 4.86 0.46
CA THR A 141 -14.66 5.02 1.92
C THR A 141 -16.03 5.35 2.48
N LYS A 142 -16.85 6.12 1.76
CA LYS A 142 -18.23 6.45 2.18
C LYS A 142 -19.14 5.24 2.01
N GLN A 143 -18.91 4.39 1.00
CA GLN A 143 -19.66 3.16 0.77
C GLN A 143 -19.52 2.14 1.92
N LEU A 144 -18.40 2.16 2.65
CA LEU A 144 -18.24 1.35 3.86
C LEU A 144 -19.29 1.63 4.94
N LEU A 145 -19.91 2.81 4.91
CA LEU A 145 -20.88 3.25 5.93
C LEU A 145 -22.32 2.80 5.63
N ILE A 146 -22.58 2.15 4.49
CA ILE A 146 -23.93 1.75 4.07
C ILE A 146 -24.50 0.69 5.02
N CYS A 147 -23.79 -0.42 5.18
CA CYS A 147 -24.17 -1.49 6.10
C CYS A 147 -22.99 -2.39 6.46
N ARG A 148 -23.15 -3.22 7.49
CA ARG A 148 -22.09 -4.13 7.98
C ARG A 148 -21.63 -5.15 6.94
N SER A 149 -22.54 -5.66 6.09
CA SER A 149 -22.19 -6.64 5.06
C SER A 149 -21.35 -6.00 3.95
N ILE A 150 -21.73 -4.81 3.49
CA ILE A 150 -20.96 -4.03 2.50
C ILE A 150 -19.60 -3.65 3.07
N TYR A 151 -19.56 -3.23 4.35
CA TYR A 151 -18.31 -2.94 5.05
C TYR A 151 -17.34 -4.13 4.95
N CYS A 152 -17.78 -5.34 5.32
CA CYS A 152 -16.91 -6.51 5.33
C CYS A 152 -16.35 -6.87 3.95
N ILE A 153 -17.13 -6.67 2.89
CA ILE A 153 -16.72 -7.05 1.52
C ILE A 153 -15.79 -6.01 0.92
N LEU A 154 -16.17 -4.73 1.00
CA LEU A 154 -15.38 -3.65 0.45
C LEU A 154 -14.08 -3.40 1.25
N LEU A 155 -13.99 -3.90 2.48
CA LEU A 155 -12.78 -3.76 3.30
C LEU A 155 -11.55 -4.29 2.57
N ARG A 156 -11.66 -5.46 1.93
CA ARG A 156 -10.55 -6.04 1.16
C ARG A 156 -10.15 -5.14 -0.01
N ASN A 157 -11.12 -4.57 -0.73
CA ASN A 157 -10.88 -3.71 -1.89
C ASN A 157 -10.20 -2.37 -1.54
N ILE A 158 -10.19 -1.99 -0.27
CA ILE A 158 -9.50 -0.81 0.22
C ILE A 158 -8.08 -1.17 0.69
N TYR A 159 -7.95 -2.30 1.38
CA TYR A 159 -6.66 -2.75 1.91
C TYR A 159 -5.80 -3.52 0.90
N CYS A 160 -6.31 -3.89 -0.28
CA CYS A 160 -5.54 -4.58 -1.31
C CYS A 160 -4.36 -3.76 -1.83
N TYR A 161 -4.55 -2.45 -1.96
CA TYR A 161 -3.50 -1.51 -2.32
C TYR A 161 -3.69 -0.21 -1.52
N PRO A 162 -3.25 -0.20 -0.25
CA PRO A 162 -3.38 0.97 0.61
C PRO A 162 -2.48 2.08 0.05
N LYS A 163 -3.06 3.27 -0.14
CA LYS A 163 -2.31 4.47 -0.53
C LYS A 163 -1.69 5.09 0.71
N LEU A 164 -0.43 4.72 0.96
CA LEU A 164 0.30 5.12 2.15
C LEU A 164 1.05 6.43 1.92
N ASP A 165 1.00 7.29 2.93
CA ASP A 165 1.74 8.54 3.02
C ASP A 165 2.37 8.68 4.42
N SER A 166 3.12 9.76 4.64
CA SER A 166 3.79 10.00 5.93
C SER A 166 2.82 10.17 7.11
N THR A 167 1.56 10.50 6.87
CA THR A 167 0.55 10.76 7.90
C THR A 167 -0.19 9.50 8.33
N ASN A 168 -0.45 8.58 7.40
CA ASN A 168 -1.27 7.39 7.63
C ASN A 168 -0.45 6.10 7.85
N PHE A 169 0.86 6.13 7.56
CA PHE A 169 1.72 4.94 7.66
C PHE A 169 1.77 4.35 9.08
N ASN A 170 2.03 5.18 10.10
CA ASN A 170 2.11 4.68 11.48
C ASN A 170 0.77 4.11 11.98
N PRO A 171 -0.39 4.79 11.81
CA PRO A 171 -1.70 4.21 12.10
C PRO A 171 -1.94 2.88 11.40
N PHE A 172 -1.52 2.76 10.13
CA PHE A 172 -1.67 1.53 9.35
C PHE A 172 -0.82 0.38 9.91
N VAL A 173 0.44 0.65 10.26
CA VAL A 173 1.32 -0.34 10.90
C VAL A 173 0.74 -0.78 12.24
N GLU A 174 0.25 0.14 13.07
CA GLU A 174 -0.37 -0.18 14.36
C GLU A 174 -1.63 -1.04 14.18
N LEU A 175 -2.48 -0.70 13.21
CA LEU A 175 -3.69 -1.46 12.88
C LEU A 175 -3.37 -2.93 12.56
N LEU A 176 -2.38 -3.16 11.68
CA LEU A 176 -2.00 -4.50 11.23
C LEU A 176 -1.18 -5.29 12.26
N THR A 177 -0.42 -4.60 13.11
CA THR A 177 0.42 -5.26 14.12
C THR A 177 -0.30 -5.50 15.45
N CYS A 178 -1.43 -4.83 15.68
CA CYS A 178 -2.28 -5.00 16.86
C CYS A 178 -2.69 -6.47 17.06
N ARG A 179 -2.63 -6.93 18.31
CA ARG A 179 -2.93 -8.33 18.66
C ARG A 179 -4.36 -8.74 18.32
N GLU A 180 -5.31 -7.81 18.50
CA GLU A 180 -6.74 -8.04 18.24
C GLU A 180 -7.04 -8.26 16.75
N ASN A 181 -6.19 -7.74 15.87
CA ASN A 181 -6.34 -7.84 14.42
C ASN A 181 -5.47 -8.95 13.79
N LYS A 182 -4.78 -9.75 14.60
CA LYS A 182 -3.97 -10.87 14.11
C LYS A 182 -4.85 -11.85 13.32
N GLY A 183 -4.49 -12.16 12.07
CA GLY A 183 -5.27 -13.05 11.20
C GLY A 183 -6.40 -12.36 10.43
N ARG A 184 -6.82 -11.16 10.85
CA ARG A 184 -7.95 -10.45 10.25
C ARG A 184 -7.63 -9.87 8.87
N PHE A 185 -6.39 -9.41 8.69
CA PHE A 185 -5.93 -8.70 7.49
C PHE A 185 -4.85 -9.45 6.71
N ASP A 186 -4.44 -10.64 7.17
CA ASP A 186 -3.29 -11.38 6.63
C ASP A 186 -3.41 -11.67 5.11
N HIS A 187 -4.64 -11.72 4.59
CA HIS A 187 -4.94 -12.01 3.19
C HIS A 187 -5.42 -10.79 2.39
N PHE A 188 -5.36 -9.59 2.98
CA PHE A 188 -5.97 -8.41 2.37
C PHE A 188 -4.97 -7.62 1.53
N VAL A 189 -3.73 -7.47 2.01
CA VAL A 189 -2.73 -6.57 1.40
C VAL A 189 -1.95 -7.30 0.31
N GLU A 190 -2.26 -6.97 -0.95
CA GLU A 190 -1.60 -7.58 -2.12
C GLU A 190 -0.46 -6.68 -2.63
N VAL A 191 -0.60 -5.37 -2.52
CA VAL A 191 0.39 -4.38 -2.96
C VAL A 191 0.80 -3.52 -1.77
N LEU A 192 2.09 -3.50 -1.45
CA LEU A 192 2.65 -2.62 -0.43
C LEU A 192 3.69 -1.71 -1.06
N ASP A 193 3.27 -0.48 -1.32
CA ASP A 193 4.09 0.57 -1.91
C ASP A 193 4.50 1.58 -0.85
N LEU A 194 5.79 1.61 -0.54
CA LEU A 194 6.38 2.50 0.45
C LEU A 194 7.23 3.61 -0.19
N SER A 195 7.16 3.79 -1.50
CA SER A 195 7.99 4.75 -2.26
C SER A 195 7.86 6.19 -1.76
N ASN A 196 6.65 6.60 -1.37
CA ASN A 196 6.33 7.93 -0.86
C ASN A 196 6.63 8.12 0.65
N ILE A 197 7.12 7.08 1.32
CA ILE A 197 7.43 7.15 2.76
C ILE A 197 8.87 7.64 2.94
N ILE A 198 9.01 8.96 3.12
CA ILE A 198 10.32 9.63 3.25
C ILE A 198 10.88 9.50 4.67
N GLN A 199 10.01 9.46 5.68
CA GLN A 199 10.46 9.36 7.07
C GLN A 199 11.09 8.00 7.32
N VAL A 200 12.15 7.97 8.14
CA VAL A 200 12.80 6.73 8.59
C VAL A 200 11.77 5.93 9.39
N ALA A 201 10.98 5.12 8.70
CA ALA A 201 10.24 4.06 9.34
C ALA A 201 11.27 3.22 10.09
N LYS A 202 11.06 3.00 11.39
CA LYS A 202 11.92 2.09 12.14
C LYS A 202 11.96 0.78 11.34
N THR A 203 13.14 0.28 10.98
CA THR A 203 13.31 -0.92 10.14
C THR A 203 12.51 -2.11 10.67
N SER A 204 12.30 -2.17 11.99
CA SER A 204 11.46 -3.15 12.67
C SER A 204 9.97 -3.09 12.30
N TYR A 205 9.43 -1.92 11.94
CA TYR A 205 8.04 -1.78 11.47
C TYR A 205 7.85 -2.34 10.08
N VAL A 206 8.77 -2.07 9.14
CA VAL A 206 8.69 -2.61 7.78
C VAL A 206 8.75 -4.14 7.81
N GLY A 207 9.69 -4.73 8.54
CA GLY A 207 9.76 -6.19 8.69
C GLY A 207 8.50 -6.79 9.33
N LYS A 208 7.95 -6.16 10.39
CA LYS A 208 6.68 -6.59 10.97
C LYS A 208 5.53 -6.51 9.97
N LEU A 209 5.48 -5.44 9.17
CA LEU A 209 4.45 -5.21 8.17
C LEU A 209 4.48 -6.27 7.07
N ILE A 210 5.67 -6.51 6.49
CA ILE A 210 5.89 -7.59 5.50
C ILE A 210 5.45 -8.93 6.09
N ARG A 211 5.87 -9.25 7.31
CA ARG A 211 5.49 -10.50 7.99
C ARG A 211 3.98 -10.64 8.19
N ARG A 212 3.24 -9.53 8.39
CA ARG A 212 1.77 -9.57 8.51
C ARG A 212 1.08 -9.77 7.17
N CYS A 213 1.69 -9.32 6.08
CA CYS A 213 1.09 -9.39 4.75
C CYS A 213 1.58 -10.60 3.94
N SER A 214 2.48 -11.42 4.48
CA SER A 214 3.23 -12.42 3.71
C SER A 214 2.36 -13.44 2.97
N ALA A 215 1.16 -13.75 3.47
CA ALA A 215 0.26 -14.73 2.84
C ALA A 215 -0.42 -14.22 1.55
N SER A 216 -0.45 -12.90 1.32
CA SER A 216 -1.13 -12.27 0.18
C SER A 216 -0.27 -11.29 -0.63
N LEU A 217 0.88 -10.87 -0.09
CA LEU A 217 1.74 -9.88 -0.72
C LEU A 217 2.27 -10.36 -2.08
N GLN A 218 1.95 -9.60 -3.13
CA GLN A 218 2.37 -9.83 -4.51
C GLN A 218 3.37 -8.78 -4.99
N ILE A 219 3.23 -7.53 -4.53
CA ILE A 219 4.09 -6.42 -4.95
C ILE A 219 4.60 -5.71 -3.72
N PHE A 220 5.93 -5.59 -3.61
CA PHE A 220 6.59 -4.81 -2.58
C PHE A 220 7.52 -3.77 -3.20
N ILE A 221 7.26 -2.50 -2.92
CA ILE A 221 8.14 -1.39 -3.28
C ILE A 221 8.65 -0.78 -1.99
N SER A 222 9.97 -0.80 -1.83
CA SER A 222 10.66 -0.28 -0.66
C SER A 222 10.54 1.24 -0.50
N SER A 223 10.75 1.72 0.72
CA SER A 223 10.95 3.16 0.97
C SER A 223 12.41 3.56 0.82
N GLN A 224 12.68 4.87 0.87
CA GLN A 224 14.04 5.38 0.80
C GLN A 224 14.89 5.08 2.04
N SER A 225 14.30 4.50 3.09
CA SER A 225 14.95 4.22 4.37
C SER A 225 15.76 2.91 4.37
N ASN A 226 16.37 2.58 5.52
CA ASN A 226 17.21 1.39 5.65
C ASN A 226 16.40 0.08 5.66
N PHE A 227 16.76 -0.86 4.79
CA PHE A 227 16.14 -2.18 4.68
C PHE A 227 17.00 -3.25 5.39
N GLY A 228 16.82 -3.37 6.70
CA GLY A 228 17.62 -4.29 7.51
C GLY A 228 17.20 -5.76 7.43
N LEU A 229 18.00 -6.61 8.08
CA LEU A 229 17.89 -8.07 8.09
C LEU A 229 16.49 -8.60 8.46
N THR A 230 15.80 -7.95 9.41
CA THR A 230 14.44 -8.38 9.79
C THR A 230 13.44 -8.31 8.64
N SER A 231 13.62 -7.32 7.75
CA SER A 231 12.77 -7.15 6.57
C SER A 231 13.10 -8.20 5.51
N LEU A 232 14.40 -8.47 5.28
CA LEU A 232 14.86 -9.55 4.40
C LEU A 232 14.31 -10.92 4.83
N ILE A 233 14.47 -11.29 6.11
CA ILE A 233 13.96 -12.57 6.63
C ILE A 233 12.44 -12.67 6.49
N SER A 234 11.73 -11.54 6.59
CA SER A 234 10.28 -11.52 6.43
C SER A 234 9.83 -11.80 4.99
N LEU A 235 10.65 -11.45 3.99
CA LEU A 235 10.38 -11.73 2.57
C LEU A 235 10.32 -13.23 2.28
N ARG A 236 11.09 -14.05 3.00
CA ARG A 236 11.15 -15.51 2.79
C ARG A 236 9.78 -16.19 2.84
N ASN A 237 8.83 -15.63 3.62
CA ASN A 237 7.49 -16.20 3.78
C ASN A 237 6.47 -15.63 2.77
N CYS A 238 6.89 -14.75 1.86
CA CYS A 238 6.02 -14.10 0.88
C CYS A 238 5.93 -14.92 -0.41
N GLU A 239 5.36 -16.13 -0.34
CA GLU A 239 5.35 -17.10 -1.45
C GLU A 239 4.69 -16.60 -2.74
N LYS A 240 3.77 -15.63 -2.63
CA LYS A 240 3.06 -15.01 -3.77
C LYS A 240 3.74 -13.76 -4.32
N LEU A 241 4.91 -13.40 -3.80
CA LEU A 241 5.62 -12.18 -4.21
C LEU A 241 6.09 -12.29 -5.65
N LYS A 242 5.60 -11.40 -6.51
CA LYS A 242 5.93 -11.28 -7.93
C LYS A 242 6.94 -10.16 -8.19
N ILE A 243 6.78 -9.03 -7.50
CA ILE A 243 7.60 -7.83 -7.71
C ILE A 243 8.26 -7.44 -6.40
N LEU A 244 9.60 -7.42 -6.41
CA LEU A 244 10.42 -6.94 -5.31
C LEU A 244 11.29 -5.77 -5.79
N ASP A 245 10.90 -4.55 -5.42
CA ASP A 245 11.64 -3.35 -5.78
C ASP A 245 12.36 -2.73 -4.57
N LEU A 246 13.68 -2.91 -4.52
CA LEU A 246 14.56 -2.33 -3.51
C LEU A 246 15.30 -1.08 -3.99
N SER A 247 15.03 -0.56 -5.19
CA SER A 247 15.79 0.54 -5.82
C SER A 247 15.87 1.80 -4.96
N LEU A 248 14.85 2.08 -4.16
CA LEU A 248 14.83 3.27 -3.31
C LEU A 248 15.69 3.12 -2.04
N VAL A 249 16.03 1.91 -1.62
CA VAL A 249 16.78 1.65 -0.38
C VAL A 249 18.16 2.30 -0.43
N SER A 250 18.37 3.27 0.48
CA SER A 250 19.66 3.95 0.66
C SER A 250 20.57 3.29 1.69
N GLY A 251 20.02 2.38 2.51
CA GLY A 251 20.79 1.65 3.51
C GLY A 251 21.56 0.47 2.94
N GLN A 252 22.63 0.07 3.63
CA GLN A 252 23.43 -1.07 3.21
C GLN A 252 22.64 -2.37 3.29
N VAL A 253 22.56 -3.08 2.16
CA VAL A 253 21.93 -4.39 2.05
C VAL A 253 22.96 -5.38 1.54
N ASP A 254 23.11 -6.48 2.26
CA ASP A 254 23.92 -7.61 1.84
C ASP A 254 23.17 -8.44 0.79
N LEU A 255 23.74 -8.53 -0.41
CA LEU A 255 23.16 -9.28 -1.52
C LEU A 255 23.15 -10.79 -1.25
N LYS A 256 24.12 -11.31 -0.48
CA LYS A 256 24.14 -12.73 -0.10
C LYS A 256 22.90 -13.10 0.72
N GLU A 257 22.58 -12.25 1.70
CA GLU A 257 21.38 -12.42 2.53
C GLU A 257 20.10 -12.21 1.73
N LEU A 258 20.10 -11.28 0.76
CA LEU A 258 18.99 -11.11 -0.16
C LEU A 258 18.71 -12.40 -0.94
N PHE A 259 19.72 -12.97 -1.60
CA PHE A 259 19.59 -14.21 -2.36
C PHE A 259 19.11 -15.39 -1.50
N ARG A 260 19.62 -15.53 -0.27
CA ARG A 260 19.14 -16.53 0.70
C ARG A 260 17.65 -16.38 1.04
N CYS A 261 17.13 -15.16 1.03
CA CYS A 261 15.73 -14.90 1.35
C CYS A 261 14.80 -15.07 0.14
N ILE A 262 15.28 -14.81 -1.08
CA ILE A 262 14.45 -14.83 -2.29
C ILE A 262 14.51 -16.14 -3.09
N CYS A 263 15.48 -17.03 -2.84
CA CYS A 263 15.69 -18.24 -3.64
C CYS A 263 14.45 -19.16 -3.72
N ASN A 264 13.61 -19.19 -2.66
CA ASN A 264 12.40 -20.01 -2.62
C ASN A 264 11.14 -19.28 -3.14
N LEU A 265 11.27 -18.05 -3.64
CA LEU A 265 10.15 -17.27 -4.14
C LEU A 265 9.85 -17.65 -5.59
N HIS A 266 9.17 -18.77 -5.78
CA HIS A 266 8.85 -19.30 -7.11
C HIS A 266 7.98 -18.36 -7.96
N ALA A 267 7.19 -17.49 -7.33
CA ALA A 267 6.37 -16.51 -8.03
C ALA A 267 7.12 -15.23 -8.44
N LEU A 268 8.40 -15.07 -8.05
CA LEU A 268 9.11 -13.81 -8.27
C LEU A 268 9.47 -13.64 -9.75
N GLU A 269 8.96 -12.55 -10.31
CA GLU A 269 9.04 -12.19 -11.73
C GLU A 269 9.97 -10.99 -11.97
N GLN A 270 10.00 -10.04 -11.03
CA GLN A 270 10.77 -8.80 -11.12
C GLN A 270 11.58 -8.54 -9.85
N LEU A 271 12.86 -8.25 -10.04
CA LEU A 271 13.80 -7.93 -8.97
C LEU A 271 14.60 -6.67 -9.29
N SER A 272 14.52 -5.69 -8.40
CA SER A 272 15.37 -4.50 -8.45
C SER A 272 16.28 -4.46 -7.24
N PHE A 273 17.58 -4.37 -7.49
CA PHE A 273 18.59 -4.29 -6.45
C PHE A 273 18.59 -2.95 -5.71
N PRO A 274 19.06 -2.92 -4.45
CA PRO A 274 19.15 -1.68 -3.69
C PRO A 274 20.30 -0.78 -4.16
N ARG A 275 20.07 0.54 -4.12
CA ARG A 275 21.07 1.59 -4.47
C ARG A 275 22.36 1.48 -3.67
N SER A 276 22.29 1.03 -2.44
CA SER A 276 23.45 0.92 -1.55
C SER A 276 23.78 -0.53 -1.22
N SER A 277 23.70 -1.45 -2.19
CA SER A 277 24.17 -2.83 -2.00
C SER A 277 25.67 -2.86 -1.63
N ILE A 278 26.03 -3.77 -0.72
CA ILE A 278 27.44 -4.04 -0.40
C ILE A 278 28.05 -4.89 -1.52
N ARG A 279 29.36 -4.76 -1.75
CA ARG A 279 30.10 -5.63 -2.69
C ARG A 279 29.83 -7.09 -2.36
N CYS A 280 29.54 -7.86 -3.39
CA CYS A 280 29.21 -9.27 -3.29
C CYS A 280 30.38 -10.12 -3.76
N GLU A 281 30.97 -10.90 -2.85
CA GLU A 281 32.11 -11.78 -3.13
C GLU A 281 31.68 -13.23 -3.44
N ASP A 282 30.39 -13.55 -3.26
CA ASP A 282 29.82 -14.83 -3.69
C ASP A 282 29.17 -14.67 -5.06
N TYR A 283 29.26 -15.69 -5.90
CA TYR A 283 28.74 -15.66 -7.28
C TYR A 283 27.79 -16.81 -7.61
N GLN A 284 27.70 -17.80 -6.71
CA GLN A 284 26.83 -18.96 -6.84
C GLN A 284 25.53 -18.69 -6.10
N PHE A 285 24.58 -18.07 -6.81
CA PHE A 285 23.25 -17.80 -6.29
C PHE A 285 22.18 -18.61 -7.01
N ASP A 286 21.25 -19.15 -6.22
CA ASP A 286 20.01 -19.72 -6.75
C ASP A 286 19.05 -18.59 -7.11
N TRP A 287 18.99 -18.28 -8.40
CA TRP A 287 18.06 -17.30 -8.92
C TRP A 287 16.61 -17.81 -8.91
N PRO A 288 15.63 -16.93 -8.65
CA PRO A 288 14.21 -17.29 -8.76
C PRO A 288 13.86 -17.74 -10.19
N GLN A 289 13.14 -18.86 -10.30
CA GLN A 289 12.93 -19.57 -11.58
C GLN A 289 12.09 -18.80 -12.61
N ASN A 290 11.22 -17.87 -12.18
CA ASN A 290 10.34 -17.11 -13.06
C ASN A 290 10.81 -15.66 -13.28
N LEU A 291 12.06 -15.36 -12.90
CA LEU A 291 12.60 -14.00 -12.98
C LEU A 291 12.81 -13.60 -14.44
N TRP A 292 12.04 -12.63 -14.93
CA TRP A 292 12.16 -12.11 -16.30
C TRP A 292 12.67 -10.66 -16.35
N TYR A 293 12.54 -9.89 -15.27
CA TYR A 293 13.04 -8.53 -15.15
C TYR A 293 14.09 -8.43 -14.05
N LEU A 294 15.25 -7.86 -14.39
CA LEU A 294 16.34 -7.62 -13.46
C LEU A 294 16.85 -6.18 -13.60
N LYS A 295 16.82 -5.44 -12.49
CA LYS A 295 17.47 -4.13 -12.37
C LYS A 295 18.69 -4.24 -11.45
N LEU A 296 19.87 -4.10 -12.05
CA LEU A 296 21.16 -4.09 -11.39
C LEU A 296 21.47 -2.67 -10.90
N GLN A 297 21.85 -2.57 -9.63
CA GLN A 297 22.03 -1.30 -8.96
C GLN A 297 22.90 -1.44 -7.70
N GLY A 298 23.66 -0.39 -7.39
CA GLY A 298 24.51 -0.28 -6.21
C GLY A 298 25.89 -0.92 -6.37
N GLY A 299 26.42 -1.52 -5.31
CA GLY A 299 27.78 -2.07 -5.21
C GLY A 299 28.09 -3.30 -6.06
N ILE A 300 27.39 -3.50 -7.17
CA ILE A 300 27.69 -4.54 -8.17
C ILE A 300 29.04 -4.23 -8.83
N THR A 301 29.86 -5.28 -8.99
CA THR A 301 31.21 -5.24 -9.55
C THR A 301 31.28 -6.06 -10.84
N ASP A 302 32.31 -5.82 -11.64
CA ASP A 302 32.59 -6.63 -12.83
C ASP A 302 32.76 -8.12 -12.47
N ASP A 303 33.46 -8.43 -11.37
CA ASP A 303 33.60 -9.80 -10.88
C ASP A 303 32.24 -10.50 -10.66
N PHE A 304 31.25 -9.77 -10.14
CA PHE A 304 29.91 -10.32 -9.97
C PHE A 304 29.25 -10.60 -11.32
N LEU A 305 29.34 -9.69 -12.29
CA LEU A 305 28.77 -9.88 -13.63
C LEU A 305 29.45 -11.04 -14.37
N MET A 306 30.77 -11.16 -14.22
CA MET A 306 31.61 -12.15 -14.87
C MET A 306 31.49 -13.56 -14.28
N ASN A 307 31.25 -13.69 -12.98
CA ASN A 307 31.22 -15.00 -12.34
C ASN A 307 29.79 -15.49 -12.01
N SER A 308 28.78 -14.62 -12.04
CA SER A 308 27.40 -15.02 -11.75
C SER A 308 26.76 -15.77 -12.92
N VAL A 309 26.00 -16.82 -12.59
CA VAL A 309 25.20 -17.58 -13.56
C VAL A 309 23.79 -17.00 -13.60
N PHE A 310 23.55 -16.09 -14.56
CA PHE A 310 22.24 -15.48 -14.73
C PHE A 310 21.23 -16.47 -15.36
N PRO A 311 19.95 -16.46 -14.93
CA PRO A 311 18.95 -17.36 -15.47
C PRO A 311 18.55 -16.99 -16.90
N SER A 312 18.26 -18.01 -17.71
CA SER A 312 17.83 -17.85 -19.11
C SER A 312 16.40 -17.28 -19.27
N THR A 313 15.74 -16.99 -18.16
CA THR A 313 14.40 -16.41 -18.14
C THR A 313 14.41 -14.89 -18.25
N ILE A 314 15.56 -14.23 -18.05
CA ILE A 314 15.67 -12.76 -18.10
C ILE A 314 15.43 -12.26 -19.53
N ARG A 315 14.41 -11.41 -19.67
CA ARG A 315 14.04 -10.71 -20.91
C ARG A 315 14.26 -9.21 -20.83
N SER A 316 14.36 -8.65 -19.63
CA SER A 316 14.54 -7.22 -19.40
C SER A 316 15.67 -6.99 -18.42
N LEU A 317 16.70 -6.26 -18.86
CA LEU A 317 17.87 -5.92 -18.05
C LEU A 317 18.02 -4.41 -17.96
N GLU A 318 18.23 -3.92 -16.74
CA GLU A 318 18.45 -2.51 -16.46
C GLU A 318 19.71 -2.29 -15.61
N PHE A 319 20.55 -1.34 -16.03
CA PHE A 319 21.67 -0.83 -15.24
C PHE A 319 21.33 0.57 -14.74
N ALA A 320 21.39 0.77 -13.43
CA ALA A 320 21.18 2.09 -12.85
C ALA A 320 22.04 2.27 -11.59
N HIS A 321 22.82 3.35 -11.53
CA HIS A 321 23.66 3.68 -10.37
C HIS A 321 24.60 2.52 -9.96
N CYS A 322 25.33 1.93 -10.91
CA CYS A 322 26.38 0.94 -10.63
C CYS A 322 27.77 1.60 -10.73
N PRO A 323 28.35 2.09 -9.61
CA PRO A 323 29.63 2.80 -9.63
C PRO A 323 30.85 1.95 -9.96
N ASN A 324 30.79 0.63 -9.81
CA ASN A 324 31.94 -0.27 -10.02
C ASN A 324 31.78 -1.19 -11.25
N VAL A 325 30.83 -0.89 -12.15
CA VAL A 325 30.65 -1.64 -13.40
C VAL A 325 31.38 -0.90 -14.51
N SER A 326 32.36 -1.56 -15.12
CA SER A 326 33.10 -1.06 -16.27
C SER A 326 32.54 -1.64 -17.59
N ASP A 327 33.14 -1.21 -18.69
CA ASP A 327 32.84 -1.72 -20.03
C ASP A 327 33.02 -3.24 -20.11
N GLU A 328 34.03 -3.81 -19.44
CA GLU A 328 34.32 -5.24 -19.50
C GLU A 328 33.20 -6.05 -18.85
N GLY A 329 32.79 -5.67 -17.65
CA GLY A 329 31.69 -6.33 -16.93
C GLY A 329 30.35 -6.17 -17.64
N ALA A 330 30.06 -4.98 -18.18
CA ALA A 330 28.84 -4.73 -18.94
C ALA A 330 28.79 -5.56 -20.23
N ASN A 331 29.88 -5.64 -20.98
CA ASN A 331 29.93 -6.42 -22.22
C ASN A 331 29.91 -7.93 -21.95
N ASP A 332 30.55 -8.40 -20.89
CA ASP A 332 30.54 -9.82 -20.53
C ASP A 332 29.12 -10.32 -20.20
N ILE A 333 28.35 -9.61 -19.36
CA ILE A 333 26.96 -10.02 -19.08
C ILE A 333 26.09 -9.95 -20.34
N LEU A 334 26.26 -8.95 -21.20
CA LEU A 334 25.55 -8.87 -22.48
C LEU A 334 25.93 -10.05 -23.39
N SER A 335 27.17 -10.51 -23.38
CA SER A 335 27.57 -11.70 -24.15
C SER A 335 26.88 -12.98 -23.67
N LYS A 336 26.58 -13.09 -22.36
CA LYS A 336 25.96 -14.27 -21.73
C LYS A 336 24.45 -14.32 -21.92
N ILE A 337 23.76 -13.21 -21.67
CA ILE A 337 22.29 -13.16 -21.68
C ILE A 337 21.71 -12.25 -22.77
N GLY A 338 22.53 -11.53 -23.53
CA GLY A 338 22.05 -10.56 -24.52
C GLY A 338 21.16 -11.18 -25.59
N PHE A 339 21.43 -12.42 -26.01
CA PHE A 339 20.63 -13.09 -27.03
C PHE A 339 19.15 -13.23 -26.65
N GLN A 340 18.82 -13.38 -25.37
CA GLN A 340 17.44 -13.55 -24.90
C GLN A 340 16.74 -12.24 -24.51
N LEU A 341 17.49 -11.14 -24.42
CA LEU A 341 16.96 -9.85 -23.99
C LEU A 341 16.04 -9.24 -25.05
N GLU A 342 14.88 -8.78 -24.60
CA GLU A 342 13.94 -7.99 -25.38
C GLU A 342 13.98 -6.50 -24.99
N ARG A 343 14.41 -6.19 -23.77
CA ARG A 343 14.54 -4.82 -23.27
C ARG A 343 15.87 -4.64 -22.56
N LEU A 344 16.54 -3.54 -22.86
CA LEU A 344 17.83 -3.18 -22.30
C LEU A 344 17.82 -1.69 -21.97
N SER A 345 18.22 -1.35 -20.75
CA SER A 345 18.22 0.02 -20.28
C SER A 345 19.48 0.35 -19.49
N VAL A 346 20.16 1.44 -19.85
CA VAL A 346 21.30 1.97 -19.09
C VAL A 346 21.05 3.43 -18.70
N PHE A 347 20.97 3.67 -17.39
CA PHE A 347 20.68 4.96 -16.80
C PHE A 347 21.93 5.63 -16.25
N TYR A 348 22.05 6.93 -16.47
CA TYR A 348 23.05 7.77 -15.83
C TYR A 348 22.75 7.93 -14.32
N PRO A 349 23.75 7.98 -13.40
CA PRO A 349 25.19 7.86 -13.61
C PRO A 349 25.76 6.43 -13.38
N MET A 350 26.75 6.07 -14.21
CA MET A 350 27.61 4.88 -14.17
C MET A 350 29.09 5.34 -14.31
N PRO A 351 29.74 5.78 -13.22
CA PRO A 351 31.07 6.41 -13.24
C PRO A 351 32.22 5.65 -13.94
N MET A 352 32.21 4.32 -13.91
CA MET A 352 33.28 3.47 -14.50
C MET A 352 32.96 3.01 -15.93
N LEU A 353 31.75 3.30 -16.42
CA LEU A 353 31.35 2.97 -17.78
C LEU A 353 31.80 4.10 -18.71
N SER A 354 32.56 3.77 -19.75
CA SER A 354 33.11 4.73 -20.68
C SER A 354 32.05 5.31 -21.62
N GLY A 355 32.45 6.34 -22.39
CA GLY A 355 31.61 6.94 -23.44
C GLY A 355 31.21 6.00 -24.57
N GLU A 356 31.86 4.83 -24.66
CA GLU A 356 31.62 3.82 -25.70
C GLU A 356 31.30 2.45 -25.11
N GLY A 357 31.19 2.35 -23.79
CA GLY A 357 31.08 1.08 -23.07
C GLY A 357 29.85 0.26 -23.46
N PHE A 358 28.82 0.89 -24.04
CA PHE A 358 27.58 0.25 -24.43
C PHE A 358 27.37 0.13 -25.95
N ASN A 359 28.37 0.45 -26.77
CA ASN A 359 28.25 0.37 -28.24
C ASN A 359 28.02 -1.06 -28.74
N PHE A 360 28.49 -2.08 -28.02
CA PHE A 360 28.26 -3.49 -28.37
C PHE A 360 26.85 -3.98 -28.02
N ALA A 361 25.99 -3.16 -27.43
CA ALA A 361 24.67 -3.59 -26.98
C ALA A 361 23.82 -4.21 -28.11
N LEU A 362 23.80 -3.59 -29.29
CA LEU A 362 23.02 -4.09 -30.43
C LEU A 362 23.66 -5.31 -31.12
N LEU A 363 24.97 -5.51 -30.93
CA LEU A 363 25.68 -6.69 -31.40
C LEU A 363 25.33 -7.91 -30.53
N TYR A 364 25.46 -7.75 -29.20
CA TYR A 364 25.19 -8.83 -28.25
C TYR A 364 23.70 -9.11 -28.04
N CYS A 365 22.83 -8.13 -28.30
CA CYS A 365 21.38 -8.25 -28.11
C CYS A 365 20.60 -8.18 -29.44
N PRO A 366 20.65 -9.21 -30.30
CA PRO A 366 19.98 -9.20 -31.60
C PRO A 366 18.45 -9.26 -31.52
N ASN A 367 17.88 -9.70 -30.38
CA ASN A 367 16.43 -9.85 -30.17
C ASN A 367 15.77 -8.67 -29.45
N LEU A 368 16.50 -7.57 -29.30
CA LEU A 368 16.04 -6.40 -28.58
C LEU A 368 14.85 -5.75 -29.29
N LYS A 369 13.79 -5.44 -28.53
CA LYS A 369 12.60 -4.69 -28.97
C LYS A 369 12.65 -3.23 -28.48
N MET A 370 13.32 -2.96 -27.37
CA MET A 370 13.46 -1.64 -26.76
C MET A 370 14.87 -1.43 -26.24
N LEU A 371 15.50 -0.33 -26.65
CA LEU A 371 16.76 0.16 -26.11
C LEU A 371 16.54 1.50 -25.42
N TYR A 372 16.94 1.62 -24.16
CA TYR A 372 17.12 2.90 -23.48
C TYR A 372 18.60 3.06 -23.16
N ALA A 373 19.21 4.17 -23.59
CA ALA A 373 20.59 4.44 -23.28
C ALA A 373 20.83 5.92 -23.06
N SER A 374 21.57 6.25 -22.01
CA SER A 374 22.14 7.60 -21.88
C SER A 374 23.27 7.80 -22.91
N ILE A 375 23.26 8.94 -23.60
CA ILE A 375 24.31 9.42 -24.50
C ILE A 375 25.70 9.44 -23.83
N SER A 376 25.74 9.46 -22.50
CA SER A 376 26.99 9.39 -21.77
C SER A 376 27.75 8.08 -22.00
N TYR A 377 27.09 7.01 -22.47
CA TYR A 377 27.65 5.65 -22.60
C TYR A 377 27.61 5.06 -24.03
N ILE A 378 27.13 5.84 -24.99
CA ILE A 378 27.02 5.44 -26.39
C ILE A 378 27.62 6.52 -27.29
N SER A 379 28.09 6.11 -28.47
CA SER A 379 28.58 7.00 -29.53
C SER A 379 28.02 6.58 -30.89
N ASN A 380 28.36 7.33 -31.94
CA ASN A 380 28.03 6.98 -33.34
C ASN A 380 28.33 5.53 -33.71
N ASN A 381 29.37 4.95 -33.10
CA ASN A 381 29.75 3.57 -33.32
C ASN A 381 28.62 2.57 -33.05
N LEU A 382 27.68 2.86 -32.12
CA LEU A 382 26.50 2.03 -31.86
C LEU A 382 25.71 1.69 -33.14
N PHE A 383 25.64 2.62 -34.09
CA PHE A 383 24.88 2.49 -35.33
C PHE A 383 25.76 2.11 -36.53
N ARG A 384 27.05 1.85 -36.36
CA ARG A 384 27.94 1.44 -37.46
C ARG A 384 27.83 -0.05 -37.77
N MET A 385 28.28 -0.46 -38.95
CA MET A 385 28.12 -1.82 -39.45
C MET A 385 28.80 -2.87 -38.54
N GLU A 386 29.91 -2.49 -37.90
CA GLU A 386 30.68 -3.34 -36.99
C GLU A 386 29.89 -3.70 -35.71
N TYR A 387 29.06 -2.78 -35.22
CA TYR A 387 28.30 -2.94 -33.98
C TYR A 387 26.81 -3.25 -34.22
N LEU A 388 26.31 -2.92 -35.40
CA LEU A 388 24.96 -3.17 -35.86
C LEU A 388 25.01 -3.89 -37.22
N PRO A 389 25.46 -5.14 -37.28
CA PRO A 389 25.42 -5.92 -38.50
C PRO A 389 23.97 -6.34 -38.83
N PRO A 390 23.66 -6.57 -40.12
CA PRO A 390 22.41 -7.20 -40.52
C PRO A 390 22.36 -8.63 -39.94
N LEU A 391 21.16 -9.08 -39.60
CA LEU A 391 20.93 -10.43 -39.11
C LEU A 391 20.67 -11.34 -40.32
N ALA A 392 21.34 -12.50 -40.39
CA ALA A 392 21.27 -13.38 -41.56
C ALA A 392 19.89 -14.02 -41.77
N ASP A 393 19.20 -14.36 -40.68
CA ASP A 393 18.02 -15.24 -40.72
C ASP A 393 16.69 -14.52 -40.50
N LYS A 394 16.72 -13.22 -40.15
CA LYS A 394 15.50 -12.47 -39.77
C LYS A 394 15.72 -10.97 -39.73
N ASP A 395 14.61 -10.24 -39.74
CA ASP A 395 14.61 -8.81 -39.45
C ASP A 395 14.89 -8.53 -37.97
N ARG A 396 15.63 -7.46 -37.71
CA ARG A 396 15.92 -7.00 -36.35
C ARG A 396 14.63 -6.45 -35.71
N PRO A 397 14.17 -6.99 -34.56
CA PRO A 397 12.87 -6.66 -33.98
C PRO A 397 12.86 -5.37 -33.14
N LEU A 398 13.90 -4.53 -33.24
CA LEU A 398 14.05 -3.31 -32.44
C LEU A 398 13.02 -2.28 -32.87
N LYS A 399 12.09 -1.93 -31.97
CA LYS A 399 10.96 -1.03 -32.24
C LYS A 399 11.15 0.34 -31.64
N HIS A 400 11.78 0.42 -30.47
CA HIS A 400 11.89 1.65 -29.70
C HIS A 400 13.34 1.90 -29.30
N ILE A 401 13.85 3.09 -29.63
CA ILE A 401 15.15 3.58 -29.17
C ILE A 401 14.90 4.86 -28.40
N ILE A 402 15.40 4.93 -27.17
CA ILE A 402 15.33 6.11 -26.32
C ILE A 402 16.76 6.53 -25.97
N ILE A 403 17.15 7.71 -26.44
CA ILE A 403 18.45 8.32 -26.18
C ILE A 403 18.26 9.44 -25.15
N ASP A 404 18.70 9.19 -23.93
CA ASP A 404 18.65 10.17 -22.85
C ASP A 404 19.94 11.00 -22.78
N SER A 405 19.87 12.21 -22.24
CA SER A 405 21.05 13.04 -21.99
C SER A 405 20.94 13.75 -20.63
N PRO A 406 21.96 13.62 -19.77
CA PRO A 406 22.04 14.39 -18.53
C PRO A 406 22.36 15.88 -18.77
N GLY A 407 22.59 16.29 -20.02
CA GLY A 407 22.85 17.68 -20.41
C GLY A 407 24.26 18.16 -20.14
N GLN A 408 25.26 17.27 -20.23
CA GLN A 408 26.66 17.68 -20.10
C GLN A 408 27.16 18.31 -21.42
N ALA A 409 28.08 19.26 -21.31
CA ALA A 409 28.63 19.95 -22.48
C ALA A 409 29.36 18.98 -23.41
N GLY A 410 29.06 19.07 -24.72
CA GLY A 410 29.69 18.24 -25.74
C GLY A 410 29.07 16.86 -25.95
N GLU A 411 28.07 16.44 -25.17
CA GLU A 411 27.39 15.16 -25.36
C GLU A 411 26.59 15.10 -26.67
N GLY A 412 26.03 16.23 -27.11
CA GLY A 412 25.28 16.33 -28.36
C GLY A 412 26.05 15.97 -29.63
N ALA A 413 27.39 16.05 -29.58
CA ALA A 413 28.25 15.71 -30.70
C ALA A 413 28.66 14.23 -30.74
N LYS A 414 28.30 13.43 -29.73
CA LYS A 414 28.66 12.00 -29.67
C LYS A 414 27.85 11.14 -30.62
N ILE A 415 26.59 11.54 -30.86
CA ILE A 415 25.71 10.90 -31.82
C ILE A 415 25.20 11.93 -32.81
N ASP A 416 25.41 11.63 -34.08
CA ASP A 416 24.97 12.36 -35.25
C ASP A 416 23.67 11.71 -35.78
N PRO A 417 22.59 12.49 -36.01
CA PRO A 417 21.37 11.99 -36.63
C PRO A 417 21.62 11.22 -37.94
N ASP A 418 22.61 11.65 -38.74
CA ASP A 418 22.91 11.06 -40.05
C ASP A 418 23.35 9.59 -39.95
N GLU A 419 24.00 9.20 -38.85
CA GLU A 419 24.42 7.81 -38.62
C GLU A 419 23.21 6.90 -38.34
N ILE A 420 22.17 7.46 -37.70
CA ILE A 420 20.89 6.76 -37.47
C ILE A 420 20.13 6.65 -38.80
N THR A 421 20.01 7.75 -39.54
CA THR A 421 19.40 7.78 -40.88
C THR A 421 20.06 6.76 -41.80
N SER A 422 21.40 6.72 -41.81
CA SER A 422 22.18 5.75 -42.59
C SER A 422 21.92 4.29 -42.16
N ALA A 423 21.71 4.03 -40.87
CA ALA A 423 21.33 2.70 -40.38
C ALA A 423 19.91 2.28 -40.80
N ILE A 424 18.98 3.23 -40.85
CA ILE A 424 17.61 3.03 -41.33
C ILE A 424 17.64 2.76 -42.84
N CYS A 425 18.24 3.65 -43.63
CA CYS A 425 18.36 3.51 -45.09
C CYS A 425 19.09 2.23 -45.52
N GLY A 426 20.07 1.77 -44.72
CA GLY A 426 20.76 0.50 -44.94
C GLY A 426 19.98 -0.75 -44.51
N ASP A 427 18.69 -0.63 -44.17
CA ASP A 427 17.80 -1.71 -43.71
C ASP A 427 18.32 -2.52 -42.52
N ARG A 428 19.14 -1.89 -41.66
CA ARG A 428 19.66 -2.53 -40.45
C ARG A 428 18.69 -2.40 -39.27
N LEU A 429 17.73 -1.50 -39.37
CA LEU A 429 16.67 -1.21 -38.39
C LEU A 429 15.26 -1.30 -39.02
N PRO A 430 14.87 -2.42 -39.64
CA PRO A 430 13.63 -2.52 -40.42
C PRO A 430 12.35 -2.40 -39.59
N CYS A 431 12.38 -2.78 -38.31
CA CYS A 431 11.20 -2.74 -37.42
C CYS A 431 11.16 -1.49 -36.53
N LEU A 432 12.06 -0.52 -36.72
CA LEU A 432 12.11 0.68 -35.88
C LEU A 432 10.85 1.51 -36.09
N HIS A 433 10.12 1.75 -35.01
CA HIS A 433 8.85 2.49 -35.04
C HIS A 433 8.94 3.80 -34.25
N SER A 434 9.77 3.88 -33.23
CA SER A 434 9.87 5.08 -32.41
C SER A 434 11.32 5.36 -32.03
N LEU A 435 11.75 6.59 -32.30
CA LEU A 435 13.00 7.15 -31.80
C LEU A 435 12.67 8.33 -30.88
N THR A 436 13.02 8.21 -29.60
CA THR A 436 12.89 9.30 -28.63
C THR A 436 14.27 9.81 -28.25
N TYR A 437 14.47 11.12 -28.24
CA TYR A 437 15.73 11.73 -27.79
C TYR A 437 15.48 12.88 -26.82
N SER A 438 16.40 13.05 -25.87
CA SER A 438 16.35 14.14 -24.90
C SER A 438 16.55 15.50 -25.56
N LYS A 439 15.76 16.51 -25.18
CA LYS A 439 16.03 17.90 -25.56
C LYS A 439 17.43 18.38 -25.15
N HIS A 440 18.00 17.79 -24.09
CA HIS A 440 19.33 18.13 -23.61
C HIS A 440 20.47 17.67 -24.53
N LEU A 441 20.18 16.83 -25.51
CA LEU A 441 21.12 16.43 -26.55
C LEU A 441 21.52 17.61 -27.45
N GLY A 442 20.68 18.65 -27.53
CA GLY A 442 21.00 19.88 -28.27
C GLY A 442 20.90 19.76 -29.80
N TRP A 443 20.33 18.67 -30.31
CA TRP A 443 20.00 18.53 -31.72
C TRP A 443 19.03 19.63 -32.16
N ASN A 444 19.35 20.27 -33.29
CA ASN A 444 18.52 21.33 -33.84
C ASN A 444 17.39 20.72 -34.68
N ILE A 445 16.15 20.88 -34.23
CA ILE A 445 14.97 20.32 -34.91
C ILE A 445 14.84 20.85 -36.34
N THR A 446 15.31 22.07 -36.61
CA THR A 446 15.22 22.68 -37.94
C THR A 446 16.41 22.36 -38.83
N SER A 447 17.36 21.53 -38.40
CA SER A 447 18.52 21.18 -39.22
C SER A 447 18.16 20.10 -40.23
N ASP A 448 18.85 20.10 -41.36
CA ASP A 448 18.58 19.18 -42.45
C ASP A 448 18.77 17.72 -41.99
N GLU A 449 19.75 17.45 -41.12
CA GLU A 449 20.06 16.10 -40.61
C GLU A 449 18.88 15.50 -39.81
N ILE A 450 18.19 16.31 -39.00
CA ILE A 450 17.01 15.87 -38.24
C ILE A 450 15.78 15.75 -39.15
N GLN A 451 15.63 16.66 -40.11
CA GLN A 451 14.50 16.59 -41.05
C GLN A 451 14.60 15.35 -41.94
N ASP A 452 15.80 14.99 -42.39
CA ASP A 452 16.06 13.77 -43.15
C ASP A 452 15.74 12.52 -42.31
N LEU A 453 16.16 12.49 -41.04
CA LEU A 453 15.82 11.41 -40.12
C LEU A 453 14.30 11.27 -39.90
N VAL A 454 13.60 12.39 -39.70
CA VAL A 454 12.14 12.41 -39.54
C VAL A 454 11.46 11.91 -40.80
N PHE A 455 11.87 12.39 -41.97
CA PHE A 455 11.32 11.99 -43.26
C PHE A 455 11.48 10.48 -43.50
N GLU A 456 12.66 9.92 -43.26
CA GLU A 456 12.91 8.48 -43.40
C GLU A 456 12.12 7.62 -42.40
N MET A 457 11.95 8.10 -41.16
CA MET A 457 11.12 7.43 -40.17
C MET A 457 9.64 7.46 -40.56
N GLU A 458 9.10 8.60 -40.98
CA GLU A 458 7.71 8.75 -41.41
C GLU A 458 7.39 7.90 -42.64
N ASN A 459 8.31 7.82 -43.61
CA ASN A 459 8.17 6.95 -44.78
C ASN A 459 8.01 5.47 -44.42
N ARG A 460 8.56 5.05 -43.27
CA ARG A 460 8.44 3.69 -42.73
C ARG A 460 7.30 3.54 -41.72
N GLY A 461 6.48 4.57 -41.52
CA GLY A 461 5.38 4.58 -40.54
C GLY A 461 5.87 4.63 -39.09
N GLY A 462 7.07 5.16 -38.86
CA GLY A 462 7.64 5.42 -37.56
C GLY A 462 7.54 6.89 -37.16
N GLU A 463 7.94 7.19 -35.93
CA GLU A 463 7.79 8.50 -35.31
C GLU A 463 9.07 8.89 -34.56
N VAL A 464 9.40 10.19 -34.60
CA VAL A 464 10.53 10.77 -33.85
C VAL A 464 9.99 11.73 -32.81
N TYR A 465 10.40 11.54 -31.55
CA TYR A 465 9.93 12.30 -30.40
C TYR A 465 11.08 12.98 -29.68
N GLN A 466 10.88 14.25 -29.29
CA GLN A 466 11.74 14.94 -28.35
C GLN A 466 11.10 14.93 -26.96
N MET A 467 11.84 14.47 -25.94
CA MET A 467 11.41 14.47 -24.52
C MET A 467 11.93 15.66 -23.73
#